data_AF-A0A7J2KKS4-F1
#
_entry.id   AF-A0A7J2KKS4-F1
#
_cell.length_a   1.000
_cell.length_b   1.000
_cell.length_c   1.000
_cell.angle_alpha   90.00
_cell.angle_beta   90.00
_cell.angle_gamma   90.00
#
_symmetry.space_group_name_H-M   'P 1'
#
loop_
_entity.id
_entity.type
_entity.pdbx_description
1 polymer ?
#
loop_
_entity_poly.entity_id
_entity_poly.type
_entity_poly.pdbx_seq_one_letter_code
_entity_poly.pdbx_strand_id
1 'polypeptide(L)' 'MKLESKIKQTIQKYKLCNKREKVIVAVSGGKDSTVTAYLLKKFGYNVEAFHIDLKIGKYSEK' A
#
# COMPACT_ATOMS: atom_id res chain seq x y z
N MET A 1 0.29 15.03 -10.48
CA MET A 1 0.46 15.79 -9.21
C MET A 1 -0.76 15.76 -8.28
N LYS A 2 -2.02 15.82 -8.76
CA LYS A 2 -3.22 15.84 -7.88
C LYS A 2 -3.47 14.57 -7.04
N LEU A 3 -3.11 13.40 -7.53
CA LEU A 3 -3.37 12.13 -6.83
C LEU A 3 -2.52 12.00 -5.56
N GLU A 4 -1.20 12.19 -5.69
CA GLU A 4 -0.28 12.05 -4.55
C GLU A 4 -0.57 13.05 -3.44
N SER A 5 -0.90 14.30 -3.78
CA SER A 5 -1.27 15.31 -2.79
C SER A 5 -2.56 14.93 -2.05
N LYS A 6 -3.58 14.44 -2.77
CA LYS A 6 -4.83 13.98 -2.15
C LYS A 6 -4.58 12.82 -1.17
N ILE A 7 -3.74 11.86 -1.54
CA ILE A 7 -3.41 10.72 -0.67
C ILE A 7 -2.63 11.18 0.57
N LYS A 8 -1.61 12.05 0.42
CA LYS A 8 -0.88 12.63 1.56
C LYS A 8 -1.82 13.40 2.50
N GLN A 9 -2.74 14.19 1.94
CA GLN A 9 -3.75 14.93 2.71
C GLN A 9 -4.69 13.99 3.45
N THR A 10 -5.16 12.90 2.83
CA THR A 10 -5.99 11.90 3.50
C THR A 10 -5.26 11.27 4.68
N ILE A 11 -4.01 10.82 4.50
CA ILE A 11 -3.23 10.21 5.58
C ILE A 11 -3.07 11.19 6.75
N GLN A 12 -2.76 12.45 6.47
CA GLN A 12 -2.61 13.50 7.49
C GLN A 12 -3.94 13.85 8.18
N LYS A 13 -5.01 14.07 7.41
CA LYS A 13 -6.33 14.46 7.91
C LYS A 13 -6.89 13.44 8.89
N TYR A 14 -6.75 12.16 8.58
CA TYR A 14 -7.29 11.08 9.39
C TYR A 14 -6.27 10.42 10.32
N LYS A 15 -5.02 10.92 10.34
CA LYS A 15 -3.92 10.39 11.16
C LYS A 15 -3.75 8.87 11.00
N LEU A 16 -3.81 8.38 9.77
CA LEU A 16 -3.86 6.94 9.47
C LEU A 16 -2.56 6.21 9.84
N CYS A 17 -1.42 6.86 9.60
CA CYS A 17 -0.10 6.38 9.97
C CYS A 17 0.91 7.52 9.91
N ASN A 18 2.09 7.31 10.49
CA ASN A 18 3.23 8.20 10.42
C ASN A 18 4.51 7.46 9.99
N LYS A 19 5.57 8.20 9.65
CA LYS A 19 6.80 7.64 9.07
C LYS A 19 7.63 6.77 10.03
N ARG A 20 7.39 6.86 11.35
CA ARG A 20 8.11 6.06 12.36
C ARG A 20 7.43 4.70 12.59
N GLU A 21 6.15 4.60 12.28
CA GLU A 21 5.40 3.35 12.38
C GLU A 21 5.77 2.40 11.27
N LYS A 22 5.80 1.10 11.59
CA LYS A 22 5.93 0.03 10.61
C LYS A 22 4.54 -0.26 10.03
N VAL A 23 4.36 0.00 8.74
CA VAL A 23 3.08 -0.18 8.04
C VAL A 23 3.16 -1.42 7.16
N ILE A 24 2.27 -2.38 7.38
CA ILE A 24 2.11 -3.54 6.50
C ILE A 24 0.98 -3.26 5.52
N VAL A 25 1.25 -3.39 4.22
CA VAL A 25 0.24 -3.31 3.17
C VAL A 25 -0.07 -4.71 2.67
N ALA A 26 -1.32 -5.14 2.84
CA ALA A 26 -1.80 -6.37 2.22
C ALA A 26 -1.92 -6.16 0.71
N VAL A 27 -1.05 -6.83 -0.05
CA VAL A 27 -1.00 -6.75 -1.52
C VAL A 27 -1.65 -7.99 -2.12
N SER A 28 -2.61 -7.79 -3.02
CA SER A 28 -3.34 -8.87 -3.69
C SER A 28 -2.79 -9.21 -5.08
N GLY A 29 -1.80 -8.46 -5.56
CA GLY A 29 -1.40 -8.43 -6.98
C GLY A 29 -2.24 -7.47 -7.83
N GLY A 30 -3.36 -6.97 -7.30
CA GLY A 30 -4.19 -5.95 -7.94
C GLY A 30 -3.55 -4.56 -7.92
N LYS A 31 -3.99 -3.70 -8.84
CA LYS A 31 -3.46 -2.33 -9.00
C LYS A 31 -3.63 -1.47 -7.74
N ASP A 32 -4.75 -1.60 -7.03
CA ASP A 32 -5.08 -0.69 -5.93
C ASP A 32 -4.16 -0.89 -4.72
N SER A 33 -3.96 -2.14 -4.31
CA SER A 33 -3.06 -2.50 -3.21
C SER A 33 -1.59 -2.27 -3.58
N THR A 34 -1.22 -2.56 -4.83
CA THR A 34 0.13 -2.32 -5.36
C THR A 34 0.47 -0.83 -5.38
N VAL A 35 -0.44 0.02 -5.88
CA VAL A 35 -0.26 1.48 -5.89
C VAL A 35 -0.23 2.05 -4.48
N THR A 36 -1.00 1.48 -3.54
CA THR A 36 -0.96 1.88 -2.13
C THR A 36 0.44 1.63 -1.53
N ALA A 37 0.97 0.41 -1.68
CA ALA A 37 2.32 0.08 -1.21
C ALA A 37 3.39 0.97 -1.87
N TYR A 38 3.31 1.14 -3.20
CA TYR A 38 4.22 1.98 -3.97
C TYR A 38 4.23 3.44 -3.50
N LEU A 39 3.05 4.05 -3.33
CA LEU A 39 2.95 5.45 -2.95
C LEU A 39 3.41 5.69 -1.50
N LEU A 40 3.06 4.81 -0.56
CA LEU A 40 3.55 4.92 0.81
C LEU A 40 5.09 4.80 0.86
N LYS A 41 5.67 3.86 0.11
CA LYS A 41 7.13 3.76 -0.03
C LYS A 41 7.73 5.03 -0.65
N LYS A 42 7.15 5.54 -1.75
CA LYS A 42 7.57 6.78 -2.42
C LYS A 42 7.51 8.00 -1.50
N PHE A 43 6.55 8.04 -0.57
CA PHE A 43 6.42 9.13 0.40
C PHE A 43 7.36 9.01 1.61
N GLY A 44 8.12 7.92 1.70
CA GLY A 44 9.10 7.67 2.74
C GLY A 44 8.51 7.11 4.04
N TYR A 45 7.40 6.37 3.95
CA TYR A 45 6.91 5.57 5.08
C TYR A 45 7.71 4.26 5.19
N ASN A 46 7.81 3.74 6.42
CA ASN A 46 8.39 2.43 6.68
C ASN A 46 7.37 1.34 6.35
N VAL A 47 7.39 0.86 5.10
CA VAL A 47 6.39 -0.06 4.54
C VAL A 47 6.98 -1.42 4.23
N GLU A 48 6.25 -2.47 4.61
CA GLU A 48 6.41 -3.83 4.13
C GLU A 48 5.14 -4.30 3.41
N ALA A 49 5.32 -5.17 2.41
CA ALA A 49 4.21 -5.77 1.68
C ALA A 49 3.95 -7.19 2.20
N PHE A 50 2.68 -7.57 2.31
CA PHE A 50 2.25 -8.91 2.70
C PHE A 50 1.26 -9.46 1.67
N HIS A 51 1.59 -10.60 1.07
CA HIS A 51 0.73 -11.27 0.09
C HIS A 51 0.25 -12.60 0.65
N ILE A 52 -1.03 -12.92 0.42
CA ILE A 52 -1.58 -14.25 0.70
C ILE A 52 -1.83 -14.91 -0.64
N ASP A 53 -1.09 -15.98 -0.90
CA ASP A 53 -1.39 -16.90 -2.00
C ASP A 53 -2.59 -17.77 -1.60
N LEU A 54 -3.73 -17.53 -2.24
CA LEU A 54 -5.00 -18.23 -1.98
C LEU A 54 -5.06 -19.63 -2.59
N LYS A 55 -4.05 -20.04 -3.37
CA LYS A 55 -3.98 -21.35 -4.05
C LYS A 55 -5.17 -21.64 -4.99
N ILE A 56 -5.69 -20.61 -5.66
CA ILE A 56 -6.80 -20.74 -6.63
C ILE A 56 -6.23 -21.01 -8.03
N GLY A 57 -5.66 -22.20 -8.22
CA GLY A 57 -5.11 -22.68 -9.49
C GLY A 57 -4.29 -21.61 -10.25
N LYS A 58 -4.50 -21.54 -11.58
CA LYS A 58 -3.79 -20.60 -12.46
C LYS A 58 -3.99 -19.11 -12.14
N TYR A 59 -5.02 -18.76 -11.35
CA TYR A 59 -5.23 -17.38 -10.96
C TYR A 59 -4.19 -16.92 -9.93
N SER A 60 -3.87 -17.79 -8.95
CA SER A 60 -2.90 -17.47 -7.89
C SER A 60 -1.45 -17.76 -8.25
N GLU A 61 -1.18 -18.50 -9.33
CA GLU A 61 0.17 -18.75 -9.85
C GLU A 61 0.79 -17.54 -10.59
N LYS A 62 0.01 -16.48 -10.80
CA LYS A 62 0.44 -15.23 -11.44
C LYS A 62 0.85 -14.19 -10.40
#